data_AF-A0A3A6EGH1-F1
#
_entry.id   AF-A0A3A6EGH1-F1
#
_cell.length_a   1.000
_cell.length_b   1.000
_cell.length_c   1.000
_cell.angle_alpha   90.00
_cell.angle_beta   90.00
_cell.angle_gamma   90.00
#
_symmetry.space_group_name_H-M   'P 1'
#
loop_
_entity.id
_entity.type
_entity.pdbx_description
1 polymer ?
#
loop_
_entity_poly.entity_id
_entity_poly.type
_entity_poly.pdbx_seq_one_letter_code
_entity_poly.pdbx_strand_id
1 'polypeptide(L)'
;MANICCDDVIFYTEGNPEGLYDLWEDLETYIILNQNPDLCWIGNLFSHKKIDSTGISLRGNVSYMEWNDTYILLSLETAWTPLYEAYQAIAAAYHVPFVMQSIEPGERIYYNTDEAHLFFPDRYCVRLYEESLLTPCGLIIGEKLEDGEPFETETDVLERFRDCGYPAATLKELELMFDADELIIFEFTNPYLDLEQKNACA
;
A
#
# COMPACT_ATOMS: atom_id res chain seq x y z
N MET A 1 15.63 13.54 0.07
CA MET A 1 15.21 12.18 0.43
C MET A 1 15.18 11.34 -0.83
N ALA A 2 15.48 10.05 -0.75
CA ALA A 2 14.99 9.14 -1.78
C ALA A 2 13.46 9.10 -1.64
N ASN A 3 12.71 9.19 -2.74
CA ASN A 3 11.28 8.95 -2.69
C ASN A 3 11.14 7.42 -2.50
N ILE A 4 10.53 7.03 -1.38
CA ILE A 4 10.30 5.64 -1.00
C ILE A 4 8.80 5.37 -1.16
N CYS A 5 8.49 4.39 -2.00
CA CYS A 5 7.15 3.84 -2.11
C CYS A 5 7.02 2.71 -1.10
N CYS A 6 6.06 2.84 -0.19
CA CYS A 6 5.70 1.76 0.73
C CYS A 6 4.68 0.86 0.04
N ASP A 7 5.04 -0.40 -0.16
CA ASP A 7 4.15 -1.41 -0.73
C ASP A 7 3.79 -2.42 0.35
N ASP A 8 2.50 -2.53 0.68
CA ASP A 8 1.95 -3.63 1.47
C ASP A 8 1.27 -4.61 0.52
N VAL A 9 1.70 -5.87 0.56
CA VAL A 9 1.25 -6.91 -0.38
C VAL A 9 0.71 -8.10 0.40
N ILE A 10 -0.48 -8.54 0.03
CA ILE A 10 -1.12 -9.72 0.59
C ILE A 10 -1.13 -10.81 -0.48
N PHE A 11 -0.45 -11.92 -0.21
CA PHE A 11 -0.64 -13.17 -0.95
C PHE A 11 -1.61 -14.04 -0.15
N TYR A 12 -2.60 -14.65 -0.79
CA TYR A 12 -3.63 -15.42 -0.08
C TYR A 12 -3.92 -16.74 -0.78
N THR A 13 -4.49 -17.70 -0.05
CA THR A 13 -4.58 -19.08 -0.55
C THR A 13 -5.47 -19.25 -1.79
N GLU A 14 -6.67 -18.67 -1.81
CA GLU A 14 -7.75 -18.93 -2.78
C GLU A 14 -7.80 -20.39 -3.28
N GLY A 15 -7.82 -21.34 -2.34
CA GLY A 15 -7.88 -22.77 -2.65
C GLY A 15 -6.54 -23.45 -2.94
N ASN A 16 -5.42 -22.73 -2.84
CA ASN A 16 -4.05 -23.26 -2.91
C ASN A 16 -3.23 -22.97 -1.63
N PRO A 17 -3.51 -23.66 -0.51
CA PRO A 17 -2.74 -23.50 0.73
C PRO A 17 -1.29 -24.00 0.60
N GLU A 18 -1.02 -24.98 -0.27
CA GLU A 18 0.34 -25.49 -0.50
C GLU A 18 1.24 -24.42 -1.14
N GLY A 19 0.73 -23.72 -2.16
CA GLY A 19 1.47 -22.61 -2.79
C GLY A 19 1.78 -21.47 -1.83
N LEU A 20 0.85 -21.15 -0.93
CA LEU A 20 1.08 -20.13 0.11
C LEU A 20 2.12 -20.59 1.13
N TYR A 21 2.04 -21.85 1.58
CA TYR A 21 3.02 -22.43 2.49
C TYR A 21 4.43 -22.44 1.89
N ASP A 22 4.57 -22.87 0.63
CA ASP A 22 5.85 -22.87 -0.10
C ASP A 22 6.41 -21.45 -0.23
N LEU A 23 5.56 -20.44 -0.49
CA LEU A 23 5.97 -19.04 -0.53
C LEU A 23 6.51 -18.58 0.84
N TRP A 24 5.81 -18.93 1.92
CA TRP A 24 6.25 -18.58 3.26
C TRP A 24 7.60 -19.22 3.62
N GLU A 25 7.78 -20.51 3.36
CA GLU A 25 9.05 -21.20 3.64
C GLU A 25 10.24 -20.55 2.89
N ASP A 26 10.02 -20.20 1.62
CA ASP A 26 11.05 -19.54 0.81
C ASP A 26 11.31 -18.10 1.30
N LEU A 27 10.28 -17.37 1.72
CA LEU A 27 10.42 -16.03 2.33
C LEU A 27 11.23 -16.07 3.62
N GLU A 28 10.87 -16.94 4.59
CA GLU A 28 11.60 -17.07 5.86
C GLU A 28 13.07 -17.48 5.66
N THR A 29 13.34 -18.27 4.62
CA THR A 29 14.69 -18.79 4.36
C THR A 29 15.58 -17.75 3.68
N TYR A 30 15.03 -16.98 2.73
CA TYR A 30 15.83 -16.15 1.82
C TYR A 30 15.69 -14.64 2.01
N ILE A 31 14.75 -14.20 2.84
CA ILE A 31 14.59 -12.80 3.22
C ILE A 31 14.88 -12.67 4.71
N ILE A 32 16.02 -12.06 5.04
CA ILE A 32 16.42 -11.84 6.43
C ILE A 32 16.17 -10.38 6.77
N LEU A 33 15.15 -10.13 7.59
CA LEU A 33 14.84 -8.79 8.11
C LEU A 33 15.97 -8.30 9.02
N ASN A 34 16.84 -7.44 8.48
CA ASN A 34 17.92 -6.81 9.22
C ASN A 34 18.32 -5.47 8.58
N GLN A 35 19.31 -4.79 9.19
CA GLN A 35 19.82 -3.51 8.69
C GLN A 35 20.65 -3.63 7.40
N ASN A 36 20.95 -4.85 6.93
CA ASN A 36 21.68 -5.05 5.69
C ASN A 36 20.69 -5.18 4.51
N PRO A 37 20.61 -4.16 3.62
CA PRO A 37 19.67 -4.17 2.52
C PRO A 37 19.88 -5.35 1.56
N ASP A 38 21.08 -5.92 1.46
CA ASP A 38 21.31 -7.07 0.58
C ASP A 38 20.58 -8.33 1.06
N LEU A 39 20.29 -8.43 2.37
CA LEU A 39 19.70 -9.62 2.98
C LEU A 39 18.16 -9.59 3.00
N CYS A 40 17.56 -8.40 3.02
CA CYS A 40 16.11 -8.23 2.90
C CYS A 40 15.66 -7.87 1.47
N TRP A 41 16.56 -7.90 0.49
CA TRP A 41 16.24 -7.59 -0.91
C TRP A 41 15.28 -8.62 -1.52
N ILE A 42 14.19 -8.16 -2.13
CA ILE A 42 13.16 -9.04 -2.73
C ILE A 42 13.72 -9.92 -3.86
N GLY A 43 14.80 -9.49 -4.52
CA GLY A 43 15.47 -10.27 -5.56
C GLY A 43 16.15 -11.55 -5.07
N ASN A 44 16.31 -11.73 -3.75
CA ASN A 44 16.77 -12.99 -3.18
C ASN A 44 15.77 -14.12 -3.43
N LEU A 45 14.47 -13.83 -3.36
CA LEU A 45 13.40 -14.79 -3.68
C LEU A 45 13.43 -15.18 -5.17
N PHE A 46 13.58 -14.19 -6.05
CA PHE A 46 13.71 -14.42 -7.50
C PHE A 46 14.91 -15.30 -7.83
N SER A 47 16.05 -15.00 -7.22
CA SER A 47 17.29 -15.76 -7.42
C SER A 47 17.17 -17.20 -6.94
N HIS A 48 16.53 -17.40 -5.79
CA HIS A 48 16.29 -18.73 -5.23
C HIS A 48 15.35 -19.56 -6.10
N LYS A 49 14.15 -19.02 -6.36
CA LYS A 49 13.08 -19.71 -7.08
C LYS A 49 13.30 -19.75 -8.60
N LYS A 50 14.33 -19.04 -9.09
CA LYS A 50 14.68 -18.88 -10.52
C LYS A 50 13.54 -18.26 -11.32
N ILE A 51 12.87 -17.28 -10.72
CA ILE A 51 11.82 -16.51 -11.39
C ILE A 51 12.52 -15.58 -12.40
N ASP A 52 12.04 -15.55 -13.64
CA ASP A 52 12.56 -14.63 -14.65
C ASP A 52 12.26 -13.19 -14.26
N SER A 53 13.31 -12.38 -14.11
CA SER A 53 13.22 -10.96 -13.78
C SER A 53 13.51 -10.05 -14.98
N THR A 54 13.51 -10.59 -16.22
CA THR A 54 13.81 -9.81 -17.42
C THR A 54 12.77 -8.70 -17.61
N GLY A 55 13.22 -7.44 -17.51
CA GLY A 55 12.36 -6.26 -17.63
C GLY A 55 11.57 -5.90 -16.36
N ILE A 56 11.75 -6.65 -15.26
CA ILE A 56 11.08 -6.40 -13.98
C ILE A 56 12.01 -5.60 -13.06
N SER A 57 11.51 -4.52 -12.47
CA SER A 57 12.22 -3.82 -11.40
C SER A 57 12.19 -4.65 -10.13
N LEU A 58 13.36 -4.88 -9.52
CA LEU A 58 13.49 -5.53 -8.22
C LEU A 58 14.02 -4.56 -7.15
N ARG A 59 13.78 -3.25 -7.32
CA ARG A 59 14.33 -2.23 -6.42
C ARG A 59 13.47 -2.06 -5.17
N GLY A 60 13.42 -3.10 -4.34
CA GLY A 60 12.66 -3.11 -3.10
C GLY A 60 13.28 -3.99 -2.02
N ASN A 61 13.17 -3.52 -0.79
CA ASN A 61 13.63 -4.20 0.41
C ASN A 61 12.43 -4.53 1.29
N VAL A 62 12.33 -5.79 1.70
CA VAL A 62 11.29 -6.21 2.64
C VAL A 62 11.59 -5.62 4.01
N SER A 63 10.64 -4.88 4.56
CA SER A 63 10.71 -4.25 5.88
C SER A 63 9.91 -5.02 6.93
N TYR A 64 8.87 -5.75 6.51
CA TYR A 64 8.03 -6.55 7.38
C TYR A 64 7.44 -7.76 6.64
N MET A 65 7.20 -8.84 7.39
CA MET A 65 6.45 -9.99 6.92
C MET A 65 5.66 -10.63 8.05
N GLU A 66 4.45 -11.08 7.75
CA GLU A 66 3.57 -11.83 8.64
C GLU A 66 2.88 -12.95 7.86
N TRP A 67 2.63 -14.06 8.53
CA TRP A 67 1.86 -15.16 7.99
C TRP A 67 0.80 -15.62 8.97
N ASN A 68 -0.39 -15.87 8.45
CA ASN A 68 -1.32 -16.82 9.04
C ASN A 68 -1.74 -17.84 7.98
N ASP A 69 -2.29 -18.98 8.40
CA ASP A 69 -2.66 -20.09 7.52
C ASP A 69 -3.56 -19.71 6.30
N THR A 70 -4.08 -18.48 6.23
CA THR A 70 -4.90 -17.97 5.13
C THR A 70 -4.23 -16.94 4.23
N TYR A 71 -3.25 -16.16 4.73
CA TYR A 71 -2.54 -15.14 3.95
C TYR A 71 -1.14 -14.82 4.49
N ILE A 72 -0.30 -14.27 3.61
CA ILE A 72 1.00 -13.67 3.93
C ILE A 72 0.89 -12.17 3.66
N LEU A 73 1.23 -11.35 4.65
CA LEU A 73 1.48 -9.91 4.48
C LEU A 73 2.99 -9.70 4.29
N LEU A 74 3.35 -8.94 3.27
CA LEU A 74 4.72 -8.55 2.95
C LEU A 74 4.78 -7.05 2.72
N SER A 75 5.50 -6.32 3.57
CA SER A 75 5.72 -4.87 3.42
C SER A 75 7.11 -4.60 2.86
N LEU A 76 7.20 -3.71 1.88
CA LEU A 76 8.43 -3.33 1.21
C LEU A 76 8.62 -1.82 1.15
N GLU A 77 9.88 -1.39 1.28
CA GLU A 77 10.34 -0.07 0.86
C GLU A 77 10.91 -0.18 -0.55
N THR A 78 10.29 0.50 -1.52
CA THR A 78 10.63 0.42 -2.94
C THR A 78 10.99 1.77 -3.52
N ALA A 79 11.73 1.78 -4.63
CA ALA A 79 12.26 3.02 -5.19
C ALA A 79 11.24 3.69 -6.12
N TRP A 80 10.64 4.80 -5.67
CA TRP A 80 9.69 5.69 -6.40
C TRP A 80 8.37 5.09 -6.88
N THR A 81 8.26 3.78 -7.06
CA THR A 81 7.08 3.15 -7.70
C THR A 81 6.87 1.76 -7.14
N PRO A 82 5.60 1.30 -7.08
CA PRO A 82 5.29 -0.05 -6.66
C PRO A 82 5.96 -1.11 -7.53
N LEU A 83 6.25 -2.28 -6.94
CA LEU A 83 6.83 -3.41 -7.68
C LEU A 83 5.76 -4.40 -8.18
N TYR A 84 4.67 -3.88 -8.77
CA TYR A 84 3.52 -4.69 -9.21
C TYR A 84 3.90 -5.90 -10.07
N GLU A 85 4.75 -5.72 -11.08
CA GLU A 85 5.17 -6.83 -11.95
C GLU A 85 6.01 -7.88 -11.20
N ALA A 86 6.74 -7.47 -10.16
CA ALA A 86 7.48 -8.41 -9.33
C ALA A 86 6.51 -9.25 -8.47
N TYR A 87 5.49 -8.63 -7.89
CA TYR A 87 4.46 -9.33 -7.13
C TYR A 87 3.65 -10.27 -8.01
N GLN A 88 3.31 -9.86 -9.23
CA GLN A 88 2.67 -10.70 -10.23
C GLN A 88 3.52 -11.93 -10.58
N ALA A 89 4.84 -11.76 -10.75
CA ALA A 89 5.75 -12.86 -11.04
C ALA A 89 5.90 -13.83 -9.85
N ILE A 90 5.90 -13.32 -8.61
CA ILE A 90 5.87 -14.15 -7.39
C ILE A 90 4.56 -14.94 -7.33
N ALA A 91 3.42 -14.25 -7.41
CA ALA A 91 2.08 -14.86 -7.41
C ALA A 91 1.97 -16.00 -8.44
N ALA A 92 2.45 -15.76 -9.67
CA ALA A 92 2.47 -16.76 -10.73
C ALA A 92 3.37 -17.97 -10.40
N ALA A 93 4.54 -17.74 -9.79
CA ALA A 93 5.50 -18.80 -9.45
C ALA A 93 5.02 -19.73 -8.32
N TYR A 94 4.20 -19.21 -7.41
CA TYR A 94 3.64 -19.96 -6.28
C TYR A 94 2.17 -20.34 -6.48
N HIS A 95 1.56 -19.93 -7.60
CA HIS A 95 0.15 -20.18 -7.92
C HIS A 95 -0.81 -19.68 -6.84
N VAL A 96 -0.54 -18.49 -6.30
CA VAL A 96 -1.39 -17.79 -5.32
C VAL A 96 -1.81 -16.44 -5.88
N PRO A 97 -3.04 -15.98 -5.65
CA PRO A 97 -3.40 -14.60 -5.93
C PRO A 97 -2.73 -13.62 -4.97
N PHE A 98 -2.75 -12.35 -5.34
CA PHE A 98 -2.31 -11.27 -4.47
C PHE A 98 -3.17 -10.02 -4.64
N VAL A 99 -3.18 -9.19 -3.61
CA VAL A 99 -3.62 -7.79 -3.66
C VAL A 99 -2.57 -6.92 -2.99
N MET A 100 -2.57 -5.62 -3.28
CA MET A 100 -1.58 -4.70 -2.73
C MET A 100 -2.15 -3.31 -2.49
N GLN A 101 -1.58 -2.62 -1.50
CA GLN A 101 -1.74 -1.21 -1.26
C GLN A 101 -0.37 -0.53 -1.33
N SER A 102 -0.29 0.60 -2.03
CA SER A 102 0.96 1.34 -2.19
C SER A 102 0.79 2.83 -1.95
N ILE A 103 1.78 3.41 -1.27
CA ILE A 103 1.83 4.84 -0.97
C ILE A 103 3.21 5.38 -1.32
N GLU A 104 3.27 6.28 -2.31
CA GLU A 104 4.42 7.15 -2.57
C GLU A 104 3.92 8.61 -2.71
N PRO A 105 4.05 9.39 -1.63
CA PRO A 105 3.61 10.77 -1.59
C PRO A 105 4.15 11.66 -2.71
N GLY A 106 5.46 11.54 -2.98
CA GLY A 106 6.17 12.41 -3.91
C GLY A 106 5.72 12.24 -5.35
N GLU A 107 5.26 11.03 -5.70
CA GLU A 107 4.76 10.67 -7.02
C GLU A 107 3.22 10.63 -7.07
N ARG A 108 2.54 11.06 -6.00
CA ARG A 108 1.06 11.02 -5.84
C ARG A 108 0.48 9.61 -6.05
N ILE A 109 1.19 8.60 -5.58
CA ILE A 109 0.78 7.21 -5.65
C ILE A 109 0.01 6.86 -4.38
N TYR A 110 -1.24 6.47 -4.57
CA TYR A 110 -2.14 5.90 -3.56
C TYR A 110 -2.90 4.80 -4.28
N TYR A 111 -2.28 3.62 -4.35
CA TYR A 111 -2.85 2.49 -5.08
C TYR A 111 -3.42 1.46 -4.12
N ASN A 112 -4.53 0.86 -4.50
CA ASN A 112 -5.11 -0.28 -3.80
C ASN A 112 -5.72 -1.20 -4.86
N THR A 113 -5.25 -2.45 -4.96
CA THR A 113 -5.77 -3.43 -5.93
C THR A 113 -6.81 -4.36 -5.31
N ASP A 114 -7.06 -4.25 -4.01
CA ASP A 114 -8.12 -4.99 -3.32
C ASP A 114 -9.49 -4.34 -3.54
N GLU A 115 -10.05 -4.52 -4.73
CA GLU A 115 -11.38 -4.00 -5.10
C GLU A 115 -12.51 -4.47 -4.17
N ALA A 116 -12.32 -5.62 -3.52
CA ALA A 116 -13.27 -6.17 -2.58
C ALA A 116 -13.11 -5.60 -1.17
N HIS A 117 -12.00 -4.90 -0.90
CA HIS A 117 -11.66 -4.29 0.39
C HIS A 117 -11.67 -5.31 1.55
N LEU A 118 -11.16 -6.52 1.28
CA LEU A 118 -11.12 -7.62 2.25
C LEU A 118 -9.90 -7.56 3.16
N PHE A 119 -8.78 -7.09 2.63
CA PHE A 119 -7.48 -6.99 3.30
C PHE A 119 -7.05 -5.53 3.47
N PHE A 120 -7.30 -4.69 2.47
CA PHE A 120 -7.00 -3.25 2.49
C PHE A 120 -8.31 -2.46 2.43
N PRO A 121 -8.95 -2.20 3.59
CA PRO A 121 -10.26 -1.56 3.63
C PRO A 121 -10.21 -0.07 3.31
N ASP A 122 -9.03 0.54 3.40
CA ASP A 122 -8.84 1.97 3.23
C ASP A 122 -9.12 2.43 1.79
N ARG A 123 -9.88 3.51 1.69
CA ARG A 123 -10.29 4.17 0.44
C ARG A 123 -9.74 5.58 0.32
N TYR A 124 -9.43 6.22 1.43
CA TYR A 124 -8.89 7.56 1.45
C TYR A 124 -7.63 7.63 2.30
N CYS A 125 -6.72 8.53 1.95
CA CYS A 125 -5.57 8.90 2.75
C CYS A 125 -5.53 10.42 2.85
N VAL A 126 -5.43 10.93 4.07
CA VAL A 126 -5.34 12.38 4.29
C VAL A 126 -3.89 12.78 4.49
N ARG A 127 -3.45 13.75 3.68
CA ARG A 127 -2.12 14.36 3.80
C ARG A 127 -2.23 15.71 4.46
N LEU A 128 -1.51 15.84 5.56
CA LEU A 128 -1.48 17.01 6.40
C LEU A 128 -0.08 17.62 6.31
N TYR A 129 0.04 18.71 5.55
CA TYR A 129 1.32 19.38 5.32
C TYR A 129 1.60 20.46 6.39
N GLU A 130 0.55 20.96 7.04
CA GLU A 130 0.66 21.88 8.17
C GLU A 130 -0.06 21.29 9.40
N GLU A 131 0.68 20.58 10.24
CA GLU A 131 0.14 19.96 11.46
C GLU A 131 -0.28 20.99 12.52
N SER A 132 0.24 22.22 12.46
CA SER A 132 -0.03 23.25 13.47
C SER A 132 -1.30 24.08 13.22
N LEU A 133 -2.09 23.77 12.17
CA LEU A 133 -3.32 24.49 11.88
C LEU A 133 -4.28 24.46 13.06
N LEU A 134 -4.84 25.62 13.37
CA LEU A 134 -5.92 25.73 14.33
C LEU A 134 -7.24 25.39 13.65
N THR A 135 -7.90 24.36 14.15
CA THR A 135 -9.23 23.97 13.73
C THR A 135 -10.28 25.02 14.15
N PRO A 136 -11.48 25.04 13.55
CA PRO A 136 -12.57 25.92 13.97
C PRO A 136 -12.94 25.80 15.46
N CYS A 137 -12.67 24.65 16.09
CA CYS A 137 -12.85 24.43 17.51
C CYS A 137 -11.67 24.92 18.38
N GLY A 138 -10.63 25.50 17.79
CA GLY A 138 -9.44 26.01 18.48
C GLY A 138 -8.44 24.93 18.92
N LEU A 139 -8.49 23.75 18.31
CA LEU A 139 -7.55 22.65 18.55
C LEU A 139 -6.44 22.67 17.49
N ILE A 140 -5.29 22.09 17.78
CA ILE A 140 -4.26 21.85 16.76
C ILE A 140 -4.65 20.59 15.97
N ILE A 141 -4.71 20.68 14.64
CA ILE A 141 -5.18 19.58 13.80
C ILE A 141 -4.30 18.33 13.90
N GLY A 142 -2.97 18.48 13.99
CA GLY A 142 -2.03 17.38 14.17
C GLY A 142 -2.18 16.62 15.50
N GLU A 143 -2.90 17.18 16.48
CA GLU A 143 -3.26 16.46 17.71
C GLU A 143 -4.49 15.54 17.53
N LYS A 144 -5.16 15.63 16.38
CA LYS A 144 -6.40 14.91 16.04
C LYS A 144 -6.29 14.05 14.80
N LEU A 145 -5.32 14.33 13.95
CA LEU A 145 -5.12 13.68 12.67
C LEU A 145 -3.61 13.52 12.44
N GLU A 146 -3.19 12.32 12.07
CA GLU A 146 -1.80 12.05 11.69
C GLU A 146 -1.59 12.27 10.18
N ASP A 147 -0.43 12.77 9.76
CA ASP A 147 -0.11 12.83 8.33
C ASP A 147 -0.04 11.42 7.74
N GLY A 148 -0.79 11.19 6.65
CA GLY A 148 -0.88 9.88 6.03
C GLY A 148 -1.93 8.96 6.67
N GLU A 149 -2.77 9.45 7.60
CA GLU A 149 -3.83 8.65 8.21
C GLU A 149 -4.80 8.12 7.13
N PRO A 150 -5.00 6.79 7.04
CA PRO A 150 -5.92 6.19 6.09
C PRO A 150 -7.35 6.08 6.67
N PHE A 151 -8.34 6.02 5.78
CA PHE A 151 -9.76 5.96 6.12
C PHE A 151 -10.51 4.99 5.19
N GLU A 152 -11.38 4.17 5.77
CA GLU A 152 -12.21 3.19 5.04
C GLU A 152 -13.31 3.84 4.20
N THR A 153 -13.90 4.96 4.65
CA THR A 153 -15.00 5.61 3.94
C THR A 153 -14.91 7.14 3.94
N GLU A 154 -15.60 7.78 2.98
CA GLU A 154 -15.76 9.24 2.96
C GLU A 154 -16.46 9.74 4.23
N THR A 155 -17.35 8.94 4.82
CA THR A 155 -18.07 9.32 6.03
C THR A 155 -17.10 9.43 7.22
N ASP A 156 -16.15 8.50 7.34
CA ASP A 156 -15.17 8.49 8.43
C ASP A 156 -14.25 9.73 8.37
N VAL A 157 -13.82 10.11 7.15
CA VAL A 157 -13.08 11.36 6.93
C VAL A 157 -13.93 12.55 7.39
N LEU A 158 -15.15 12.68 6.87
CA LEU A 158 -16.02 13.82 7.20
C LEU A 158 -16.36 13.90 8.69
N GLU A 159 -16.55 12.77 9.36
CA GLU A 159 -16.78 12.71 10.81
C GLU A 159 -15.56 13.17 11.59
N ARG A 160 -14.35 12.71 11.22
CA ARG A 160 -13.11 13.17 11.87
C ARG A 160 -12.93 14.68 11.79
N PHE A 161 -13.20 15.27 10.63
CA PHE A 161 -13.11 16.73 10.46
C PHE A 161 -14.26 17.48 11.12
N ARG A 162 -15.45 16.87 11.20
CA ARG A 162 -16.59 17.45 11.94
C ARG A 162 -16.29 17.57 13.43
N ASP A 163 -15.59 16.60 14.01
CA ASP A 163 -15.14 16.65 15.41
C ASP A 163 -14.13 17.79 15.65
N CYS A 164 -13.38 18.16 14.62
CA CYS A 164 -12.51 19.35 14.60
C CYS A 164 -13.27 20.66 14.34
N GLY A 165 -14.58 20.61 14.05
CA GLY A 165 -15.44 21.77 13.84
C GLY A 165 -15.62 22.19 12.38
N TYR A 166 -15.16 21.40 11.41
CA TYR A 166 -15.36 21.68 9.98
C TYR A 166 -16.74 21.16 9.52
N PRO A 167 -17.66 22.04 9.08
CA PRO A 167 -19.05 21.66 8.77
C PRO A 167 -19.22 21.22 7.31
N ALA A 168 -18.32 20.39 6.79
CA ALA A 168 -18.39 19.90 5.41
C ALA A 168 -19.37 18.72 5.27
N ALA A 169 -20.12 18.70 4.15
CA ALA A 169 -21.02 17.60 3.82
C ALA A 169 -20.44 16.64 2.74
N THR A 170 -19.37 17.05 2.05
CA THR A 170 -18.66 16.25 1.04
C THR A 170 -17.16 16.49 1.13
N LEU A 171 -16.33 15.55 0.65
CA LEU A 171 -14.87 15.74 0.64
C LEU A 171 -14.46 17.01 -0.13
N LYS A 172 -15.13 17.29 -1.25
CA LYS A 172 -14.84 18.49 -2.05
C LYS A 172 -15.14 19.79 -1.27
N GLU A 173 -16.22 19.81 -0.48
CA GLU A 173 -16.50 20.95 0.38
C GLU A 173 -15.44 21.09 1.47
N LEU A 174 -14.97 19.97 2.04
CA LEU A 174 -13.92 19.96 3.04
C LEU A 174 -12.61 20.50 2.48
N GLU A 175 -12.16 20.02 1.31
CA GLU A 175 -10.95 20.50 0.64
C GLU A 175 -10.97 22.01 0.36
N LEU A 176 -12.14 22.57 0.02
CA LEU A 176 -12.30 24.01 -0.21
C LEU A 176 -12.19 24.86 1.08
N MET A 177 -12.17 24.24 2.27
CA MET A 177 -11.97 24.92 3.55
C MET A 177 -10.49 25.11 3.90
N PHE A 178 -9.57 24.48 3.15
CA PHE A 178 -8.13 24.53 3.36
C PHE A 178 -7.44 25.18 2.16
N ASP A 179 -6.27 25.76 2.41
CA ASP A 179 -5.38 26.16 1.31
C ASP A 179 -4.73 24.91 0.67
N ALA A 180 -4.37 25.00 -0.60
CA ALA A 180 -3.88 23.85 -1.39
C ALA A 180 -2.59 23.19 -0.85
N ASP A 181 -1.85 23.91 0.01
CA ASP A 181 -0.59 23.47 0.61
C ASP A 181 -0.76 23.06 2.08
N GLU A 182 -1.99 23.06 2.61
CA GLU A 182 -2.29 22.69 4.01
C GLU A 182 -2.71 21.23 4.11
N LEU A 183 -3.63 20.82 3.23
CA LEU A 183 -4.29 19.53 3.30
C LEU A 183 -4.69 19.02 1.92
N ILE A 184 -4.46 17.73 1.66
CA ILE A 184 -4.94 17.06 0.45
C ILE A 184 -5.54 15.70 0.83
N ILE A 185 -6.70 15.38 0.27
CA ILE A 185 -7.34 14.09 0.43
C ILE A 185 -7.10 13.28 -0.86
N PHE A 186 -6.49 12.11 -0.72
CA PHE A 186 -6.28 11.19 -1.84
C PHE A 186 -7.25 10.02 -1.74
N GLU A 187 -7.86 9.66 -2.86
CA GLU A 187 -8.59 8.40 -3.00
C GLU A 187 -7.61 7.33 -3.50
N PHE A 188 -7.64 6.15 -2.88
CA PHE A 188 -6.90 4.99 -3.37
C PHE A 188 -7.53 4.51 -4.69
N THR A 189 -6.69 4.22 -5.68
CA THR A 189 -7.14 3.80 -7.01
C THR A 189 -6.41 2.54 -7.48
N ASN A 190 -7.04 1.74 -8.34
CA ASN A 190 -6.37 0.60 -8.97
C ASN A 190 -5.97 0.94 -10.40
N PRO A 191 -4.69 1.28 -10.67
CA PRO A 191 -4.24 1.60 -12.02
C PRO A 191 -4.02 0.35 -12.89
N TYR A 192 -4.13 -0.85 -12.32
CA TYR A 192 -3.77 -2.11 -12.98
C TYR A 192 -4.97 -2.88 -13.56
N LEU A 193 -6.21 -2.39 -13.36
CA LEU A 193 -7.45 -3.02 -13.86
C LEU A 193 -7.39 -3.37 -15.37
N ASP A 194 -6.87 -2.46 -16.19
CA ASP A 194 -6.76 -2.66 -17.64
C ASP A 194 -5.68 -3.69 -18.02
N LEU A 195 -4.67 -3.87 -17.18
CA LEU A 195 -3.58 -4.83 -17.38
C LEU A 195 -4.03 -6.24 -16.99
N GLU A 196 -4.77 -6.37 -15.89
CA GLU A 196 -5.36 -7.65 -15.46
C GLU A 196 -6.37 -8.18 -16.48
N GLN A 197 -7.25 -7.32 -17.01
CA GLN A 197 -8.21 -7.72 -18.04
C GLN A 197 -7.55 -8.21 -19.34
N LYS A 198 -6.41 -7.61 -19.72
CA LYS A 198 -5.64 -8.04 -20.90
C LYS A 198 -4.94 -9.38 -20.68
N ASN A 199 -4.41 -9.62 -19.48
CA ASN A 199 -3.73 -10.86 -19.13
C ASN A 199 -4.71 -12.02 -18.94
N ALA A 200 -5.94 -11.78 -18.46
CA ALA A 200 -6.98 -12.81 -18.35
C ALA A 200 -7.55 -13.28 -19.71
N CYS A 201 -7.31 -12.53 -20.79
CA CYS A 201 -7.78 -12.86 -22.14
C CYS A 201 -6.71 -13.53 -23.04
N ALA A 202 -5.49 -13.72 -22.53
CA ALA A 202 -4.36 -14.30 -23.27
C ALA A 202 -4.13 -15.77 -22.90
#